data_AF-A0A2E9A4C6-F1
#
_entry.id   AF-A0A2E9A4C6-F1
#
_cell.length_a   1.000
_cell.length_b   1.000
_cell.length_c   1.000
_cell.angle_alpha   90.00
_cell.angle_beta   90.00
_cell.angle_gamma   90.00
#
_symmetry.space_group_name_H-M   'P 1'
#
loop_
_entity.id
_entity.type
_entity.pdbx_description
1 polymer ?
#
loop_
_entity_poly.entity_id
_entity_poly.type
_entity_poly.pdbx_seq_one_letter_code
_entity_poly.pdbx_strand_id
1 'polypeptide(L)'
;MKSIPSYNSKELFPEPTPNDVEKYSKLIEHDSSNTFAYFLRANAFARQKKYSESIADLEKVLEIDPQNPMALNNLGTAFMCQGEISQAFDYFQSAIQIDPNYYDAFHNRALALMDLNKIDQAIEDLSKAINLKPDFWSAYRHRGIAYHLIGDEKASYKDYITAKNMEKPVRSKFDD
;
A
#
# COMPACT_ATOMS: atom_id res chain seq x y z
N MET A 1 12.01 18.59 39.68
CA MET A 1 12.09 18.17 38.26
C MET A 1 11.69 16.71 38.18
N LYS A 2 10.44 16.42 37.77
CA LYS A 2 10.01 15.05 37.46
C LYS A 2 10.30 14.83 35.98
N SER A 3 11.12 13.83 35.68
CA SER A 3 11.47 13.43 34.31
C SER A 3 10.20 13.00 33.56
N ILE A 4 9.99 13.58 32.39
CA ILE A 4 8.98 13.14 31.43
C ILE A 4 9.40 11.74 30.94
N PRO A 5 8.53 10.71 30.96
CA PRO A 5 8.83 9.44 30.32
C PRO A 5 9.04 9.71 28.82
N SER A 6 10.22 9.41 28.29
CA SER A 6 10.45 9.47 26.85
C SER A 6 9.55 8.42 26.20
N TYR A 7 8.52 8.88 25.50
CA TYR A 7 7.64 8.02 24.72
C TYR A 7 8.45 7.42 23.57
N ASN A 8 8.81 6.14 23.68
CA ASN A 8 9.53 5.43 22.63
C ASN A 8 8.52 5.00 21.57
N SER A 9 8.46 5.74 20.47
CA SER A 9 7.55 5.49 19.33
C SER A 9 7.74 4.11 18.67
N LYS A 10 8.73 3.33 19.08
CA LYS A 10 8.98 1.94 18.65
C LYS A 10 8.03 0.90 19.25
N GLU A 11 7.23 1.23 20.26
CA GLU A 11 6.33 0.26 20.92
C GLU A 11 4.97 0.09 20.22
N LEU A 12 4.58 0.97 19.31
CA LEU A 12 3.28 0.86 18.63
C LEU A 12 3.31 0.01 17.35
N PHE A 13 4.48 -0.17 16.74
CA PHE A 13 4.66 -1.07 15.60
C PHE A 13 6.09 -1.63 15.65
N PRO A 14 6.31 -2.89 16.06
CA PRO A 14 7.65 -3.45 16.05
C PRO A 14 8.21 -3.46 14.62
N GLU A 15 9.46 -3.04 14.46
CA GLU A 15 10.25 -3.21 13.24
C GLU A 15 10.21 -4.69 12.81
N PRO A 16 10.16 -4.98 11.50
CA PRO A 16 10.04 -6.36 11.01
C PRO A 16 11.19 -7.21 11.54
N THR A 17 10.85 -8.24 12.30
CA THR A 17 11.86 -9.16 12.83
C THR A 17 11.90 -10.41 11.95
N PRO A 18 13.08 -11.00 11.67
CA PRO A 18 13.18 -12.32 11.03
C PRO A 18 12.31 -13.40 11.71
N ASN A 19 11.98 -13.19 12.99
CA ASN A 19 11.12 -14.04 13.81
C ASN A 19 9.64 -14.05 13.37
N ASP A 20 9.17 -13.04 12.62
CA ASP A 20 7.76 -12.97 12.19
C ASP A 20 7.37 -14.14 11.29
N VAL A 21 8.24 -14.52 10.35
CA VAL A 21 7.98 -15.66 9.45
C VAL A 21 7.90 -16.96 10.23
N GLU A 22 8.80 -17.19 11.19
CA GLU A 22 8.79 -18.40 12.03
C GLU A 22 7.55 -18.43 12.92
N LYS A 23 7.22 -17.30 13.56
CA LYS A 23 6.04 -17.15 14.40
C LYS A 23 4.75 -17.50 13.65
N TYR A 24 4.56 -16.96 12.45
CA TYR A 24 3.35 -17.23 11.68
C TYR A 24 3.35 -18.64 11.07
N SER A 25 4.53 -19.20 10.75
CA SER A 25 4.64 -20.61 10.33
C SER A 25 4.14 -21.57 11.42
N LYS A 26 4.49 -21.34 12.70
CA LYS A 26 4.00 -22.16 13.81
C LYS A 26 2.46 -22.09 13.97
N LEU A 27 1.86 -20.94 13.68
CA LEU A 27 0.39 -20.81 13.70
C LEU A 27 -0.25 -21.63 12.58
N ILE A 28 0.36 -21.66 11.40
CA ILE A 28 -0.10 -22.44 10.24
C ILE A 28 0.07 -23.94 10.46
N GLU A 29 1.15 -24.36 11.13
CA GLU A 29 1.36 -25.76 11.51
C GLU A 29 0.28 -26.27 12.48
N HIS A 30 -0.17 -25.42 13.39
CA HIS A 30 -1.26 -25.73 14.31
C HIS A 30 -2.64 -25.67 13.64
N ASP A 31 -2.84 -24.73 12.71
CA ASP A 31 -4.08 -24.54 11.96
C ASP A 31 -3.78 -24.13 10.52
N SER A 32 -3.87 -25.10 9.61
CA SER A 32 -3.61 -24.91 8.18
C SER A 32 -4.68 -24.11 7.44
N SER A 33 -5.77 -23.75 8.10
CA SER A 33 -6.81 -22.86 7.58
C SER A 33 -6.70 -21.43 8.10
N ASN A 34 -5.64 -21.11 8.87
CA ASN A 34 -5.46 -19.80 9.47
C ASN A 34 -5.05 -18.73 8.44
N THR A 35 -6.05 -18.20 7.73
CA THR A 35 -5.91 -17.15 6.72
C THR A 35 -5.17 -15.92 7.26
N PHE A 36 -5.38 -15.56 8.52
CA PHE A 36 -4.70 -14.41 9.13
C PHE A 36 -3.19 -14.66 9.28
N ALA A 37 -2.78 -15.87 9.67
CA ALA A 37 -1.38 -16.23 9.76
C ALA A 37 -0.69 -16.25 8.39
N TYR A 38 -1.34 -16.81 7.35
CA TYR A 38 -0.85 -16.72 5.97
C TYR A 38 -0.68 -15.26 5.52
N PHE A 39 -1.70 -14.43 5.74
CA PHE A 39 -1.66 -13.01 5.37
C PHE A 39 -0.50 -12.26 6.06
N LEU A 40 -0.31 -12.47 7.36
CA LEU A 40 0.78 -11.82 8.10
C LEU A 40 2.16 -12.35 7.69
N ARG A 41 2.28 -13.63 7.37
CA ARG A 41 3.52 -14.24 6.87
C ARG A 41 3.87 -13.73 5.48
N ALA A 42 2.88 -13.57 4.60
CA ALA A 42 3.07 -12.93 3.31
C ALA A 42 3.66 -11.52 3.45
N ASN A 43 3.08 -10.69 4.32
CA ASN A 43 3.60 -9.35 4.57
C ASN A 43 5.03 -9.36 5.12
N ALA A 44 5.37 -10.34 5.97
CA ALA A 44 6.74 -10.52 6.46
C ALA A 44 7.70 -10.92 5.33
N PHE A 45 7.28 -11.81 4.42
CA PHE A 45 8.05 -12.17 3.23
C PHE A 45 8.25 -10.99 2.28
N ALA A 46 7.20 -10.22 1.99
CA ALA A 46 7.28 -9.02 1.15
C ALA A 46 8.27 -7.99 1.71
N ARG A 47 8.28 -7.76 3.04
CA ARG A 47 9.28 -6.89 3.70
C ARG A 47 10.71 -7.41 3.57
N GLN A 48 10.89 -8.72 3.47
CA GLN A 48 12.18 -9.36 3.17
C GLN A 48 12.50 -9.41 1.67
N LYS A 49 11.65 -8.82 0.81
CA LYS A 49 11.72 -8.90 -0.67
C LYS A 49 11.60 -10.32 -1.23
N LYS A 50 11.05 -11.24 -0.42
CA LYS A 50 10.75 -12.63 -0.78
C LYS A 50 9.36 -12.70 -1.42
N TYR A 51 9.24 -12.13 -2.62
CA TYR A 51 7.93 -11.91 -3.23
C TYR A 51 7.25 -13.22 -3.66
N SER A 52 8.01 -14.23 -4.08
CA SER A 52 7.46 -15.54 -4.45
C SER A 52 6.79 -16.23 -3.27
N GLU A 53 7.43 -16.21 -2.09
CA GLU A 53 6.86 -16.76 -0.86
C GLU A 53 5.65 -15.93 -0.38
N SER A 54 5.71 -14.60 -0.55
CA SER A 54 4.56 -13.73 -0.28
C SER A 54 3.36 -14.05 -1.16
N ILE A 55 3.59 -14.28 -2.47
CA ILE A 55 2.55 -14.64 -3.43
C ILE A 55 1.90 -15.95 -3.02
N ALA A 56 2.68 -16.99 -2.74
CA ALA A 56 2.15 -18.30 -2.34
C ALA A 56 1.24 -18.22 -1.10
N ASP A 57 1.63 -17.43 -0.10
CA ASP A 57 0.81 -17.24 1.10
C ASP A 57 -0.47 -16.44 0.82
N LEU A 58 -0.41 -15.42 -0.05
CA LEU A 58 -1.58 -14.62 -0.44
C LEU A 58 -2.55 -15.41 -1.32
N GLU A 59 -2.05 -16.26 -2.22
CA GLU A 59 -2.87 -17.19 -2.98
C GLU A 59 -3.59 -18.16 -2.04
N LYS A 60 -2.92 -18.64 -0.97
CA LYS A 60 -3.59 -19.47 0.04
C LYS A 60 -4.67 -18.71 0.81
N VAL A 61 -4.45 -17.42 1.08
CA VAL A 61 -5.49 -16.55 1.66
C VAL A 61 -6.71 -16.49 0.73
N LEU A 62 -6.50 -16.29 -0.56
CA LEU A 62 -7.58 -16.15 -1.54
C LEU A 62 -8.25 -17.48 -1.91
N GLU A 63 -7.58 -18.62 -1.73
CA GLU A 63 -8.20 -19.95 -1.82
C GLU A 63 -9.27 -20.13 -0.74
N ILE A 64 -9.03 -19.61 0.47
CA ILE A 64 -9.92 -19.74 1.63
C ILE A 64 -10.95 -18.60 1.70
N ASP A 65 -10.52 -17.36 1.40
CA ASP A 65 -11.33 -16.14 1.40
C ASP A 65 -11.15 -15.38 0.08
N PRO A 66 -11.87 -15.76 -0.99
CA PRO A 66 -11.72 -15.17 -2.32
C PRO A 66 -12.14 -13.70 -2.40
N GLN A 67 -12.88 -13.20 -1.42
CA GLN A 67 -13.41 -11.83 -1.39
C GLN A 67 -12.60 -10.91 -0.46
N ASN A 68 -11.30 -11.18 -0.33
CA ASN A 68 -10.42 -10.39 0.51
C ASN A 68 -9.71 -9.29 -0.32
N PRO A 69 -10.19 -8.02 -0.28
CA PRO A 69 -9.61 -6.96 -1.11
C PRO A 69 -8.17 -6.63 -0.69
N MET A 70 -7.84 -6.78 0.60
CA MET A 70 -6.49 -6.52 1.13
C MET A 70 -5.48 -7.55 0.62
N ALA A 71 -5.85 -8.83 0.59
CA ALA A 71 -5.00 -9.88 0.03
C ALA A 71 -4.81 -9.71 -1.48
N LEU A 72 -5.87 -9.37 -2.24
CA LEU A 72 -5.77 -9.06 -3.66
C LEU A 72 -4.84 -7.86 -3.92
N ASN A 73 -4.99 -6.78 -3.15
CA ASN A 73 -4.10 -5.63 -3.25
C ASN A 73 -2.64 -6.02 -2.97
N ASN A 74 -2.37 -6.74 -1.88
CA ASN A 74 -1.00 -7.13 -1.55
C ASN A 74 -0.42 -8.12 -2.56
N LEU A 75 -1.25 -8.97 -3.16
CA LEU A 75 -0.86 -9.88 -4.23
C LEU A 75 -0.45 -9.10 -5.48
N GLY A 76 -1.26 -8.11 -5.86
CA GLY A 76 -0.93 -7.18 -6.93
C GLY A 76 0.39 -6.45 -6.68
N THR A 77 0.63 -5.96 -5.45
CA THR A 77 1.90 -5.33 -5.07
C THR A 77 3.08 -6.29 -5.22
N ALA A 78 2.95 -7.54 -4.80
CA ALA A 78 4.01 -8.53 -4.92
C ALA A 78 4.36 -8.85 -6.39
N PHE A 79 3.35 -9.00 -7.26
CA PHE A 79 3.56 -9.15 -8.72
C PHE A 79 4.22 -7.91 -9.33
N MET A 80 3.79 -6.70 -8.94
CA MET A 80 4.41 -5.46 -9.39
C MET A 80 5.90 -5.40 -9.01
N CYS A 81 6.26 -5.83 -7.80
CA CYS A 81 7.66 -5.94 -7.37
C CYS A 81 8.48 -7.00 -8.14
N GLN A 82 7.83 -7.98 -8.77
CA GLN A 82 8.47 -8.93 -9.67
C GLN A 82 8.55 -8.44 -11.13
N GLY A 83 7.96 -7.29 -11.45
CA GLY A 83 7.89 -6.75 -12.80
C GLY A 83 6.69 -7.26 -13.61
N GLU A 84 5.80 -8.04 -13.01
CA GLU A 84 4.60 -8.59 -13.66
C GLU A 84 3.45 -7.58 -13.60
N ILE A 85 3.63 -6.44 -14.28
CA ILE A 85 2.76 -5.25 -14.15
C ILE A 85 1.31 -5.53 -14.59
N SER A 86 1.11 -6.30 -15.65
CA SER A 86 -0.23 -6.64 -16.13
C SER A 86 -1.02 -7.48 -15.11
N GLN A 87 -0.36 -8.47 -14.49
CA GLN A 87 -1.00 -9.28 -13.44
C GLN A 87 -1.32 -8.43 -12.21
N ALA A 88 -0.40 -7.54 -11.82
CA ALA A 88 -0.62 -6.61 -10.73
C ALA A 88 -1.86 -5.74 -10.96
N PHE A 89 -2.01 -5.18 -12.17
CA PHE A 89 -3.18 -4.40 -12.55
C PHE A 89 -4.50 -5.15 -12.36
N ASP A 90 -4.57 -6.41 -12.81
CA ASP A 90 -5.77 -7.23 -12.70
C ASP A 90 -6.15 -7.48 -11.23
N TYR A 91 -5.17 -7.77 -10.37
CA TYR A 91 -5.43 -7.96 -8.93
C TYR A 91 -5.89 -6.67 -8.23
N PHE A 92 -5.30 -5.52 -8.55
CA PHE A 92 -5.80 -4.24 -8.01
C PHE A 92 -7.22 -3.94 -8.51
N GLN A 93 -7.52 -4.25 -9.77
CA GLN A 93 -8.87 -4.12 -10.34
C GLN A 93 -9.88 -5.00 -9.59
N SER A 94 -9.53 -6.25 -9.26
CA SER A 94 -10.38 -7.13 -8.45
C SER A 94 -10.56 -6.61 -7.03
N ALA A 95 -9.50 -6.09 -6.39
CA ALA A 95 -9.61 -5.48 -5.06
C ALA A 95 -10.60 -4.30 -5.04
N ILE A 96 -10.56 -3.44 -6.06
CA ILE A 96 -11.48 -2.30 -6.23
C ILE A 96 -12.92 -2.76 -6.52
N GLN A 97 -13.11 -3.86 -7.25
CA GLN A 97 -14.45 -4.42 -7.50
C GLN A 97 -15.11 -4.92 -6.21
N ILE A 98 -14.32 -5.49 -5.30
CA ILE A 98 -14.80 -5.98 -4.00
C ILE A 98 -15.01 -4.81 -3.02
N ASP A 99 -14.05 -3.89 -2.93
CA ASP A 99 -14.15 -2.69 -2.11
C ASP A 99 -13.89 -1.41 -2.93
N PRO A 100 -14.96 -0.75 -3.41
CA PRO A 100 -14.88 0.50 -4.15
C PRO A 100 -14.38 1.72 -3.34
N ASN A 101 -14.16 1.57 -2.04
CA ASN A 101 -13.60 2.60 -1.16
C ASN A 101 -12.13 2.33 -0.79
N TYR A 102 -11.51 1.29 -1.36
CA TYR A 102 -10.14 0.92 -1.03
C TYR A 102 -9.12 1.83 -1.72
N TYR A 103 -8.81 2.97 -1.08
CA TYR A 103 -7.96 4.00 -1.65
C TYR A 103 -6.53 3.51 -1.98
N ASP A 104 -5.97 2.57 -1.23
CA ASP A 104 -4.64 1.98 -1.52
C ASP A 104 -4.66 1.19 -2.83
N ALA A 105 -5.75 0.46 -3.13
CA ALA A 105 -5.88 -0.28 -4.37
C ALA A 105 -5.98 0.65 -5.60
N PHE A 106 -6.72 1.77 -5.49
CA PHE A 106 -6.71 2.81 -6.53
C PHE A 106 -5.30 3.40 -6.73
N HIS A 107 -4.60 3.73 -5.65
CA HIS A 107 -3.24 4.26 -5.74
C HIS A 107 -2.26 3.27 -6.39
N ASN A 108 -2.29 2.00 -5.99
CA ASN A 108 -1.43 0.97 -6.56
C ASN A 108 -1.78 0.64 -8.01
N ARG A 109 -3.07 0.61 -8.37
CA ARG A 109 -3.50 0.44 -9.77
C ARG A 109 -3.03 1.61 -10.63
N ALA A 110 -3.07 2.84 -10.11
CA ALA A 110 -2.54 4.00 -10.81
C ALA A 110 -1.03 3.88 -11.10
N LEU A 111 -0.26 3.34 -10.14
CA LEU A 111 1.17 3.08 -10.37
C LEU A 111 1.39 2.06 -11.49
N ALA A 112 0.64 0.95 -11.48
CA ALA A 112 0.69 -0.03 -12.58
C ALA A 112 0.26 0.61 -13.92
N LEU A 113 -0.75 1.49 -13.93
CA LEU A 113 -1.18 2.22 -15.12
C LEU A 113 -0.10 3.18 -15.63
N MET A 114 0.66 3.84 -14.74
CA MET A 114 1.81 4.66 -15.12
C MET A 114 2.89 3.83 -15.80
N ASP A 115 3.23 2.66 -15.25
CA ASP A 115 4.21 1.73 -15.84
C ASP A 115 3.73 1.17 -17.18
N LEU A 116 2.42 1.02 -17.36
CA LEU A 116 1.77 0.66 -18.63
C LEU A 116 1.58 1.84 -19.59
N ASN A 117 2.09 3.03 -19.26
CA ASN A 117 1.95 4.28 -20.03
C ASN A 117 0.49 4.72 -20.29
N LYS A 118 -0.43 4.36 -19.38
CA LYS A 118 -1.86 4.76 -19.41
C LYS A 118 -2.10 5.92 -18.44
N ILE A 119 -1.45 7.05 -18.71
CA ILE A 119 -1.30 8.15 -17.73
C ILE A 119 -2.63 8.81 -17.36
N ASP A 120 -3.56 9.01 -18.30
CA ASP A 120 -4.86 9.62 -18.01
C ASP A 120 -5.68 8.79 -17.01
N GLN A 121 -5.69 7.45 -17.19
CA GLN A 121 -6.35 6.54 -16.26
C GLN A 121 -5.68 6.53 -14.89
N ALA A 122 -4.36 6.67 -14.84
CA ALA A 122 -3.64 6.81 -13.56
C ALA A 122 -4.05 8.09 -12.81
N ILE A 123 -4.25 9.20 -13.52
CA ILE A 123 -4.71 10.47 -12.93
C ILE A 123 -6.13 10.31 -12.35
N GLU A 124 -7.02 9.61 -13.05
CA GLU A 124 -8.36 9.30 -12.56
C GLU A 124 -8.32 8.49 -11.24
N ASP A 125 -7.53 7.41 -11.23
CA ASP A 125 -7.38 6.56 -10.05
C ASP A 125 -6.74 7.29 -8.87
N LEU A 126 -5.69 8.08 -9.09
CA LEU A 126 -5.08 8.89 -8.04
C LEU A 126 -6.04 9.95 -7.50
N SER A 127 -6.87 10.53 -8.38
CA SER A 127 -7.92 11.46 -7.96
C SER A 127 -8.98 10.76 -7.12
N LYS A 128 -9.34 9.52 -7.46
CA LYS A 128 -10.26 8.71 -6.65
C LYS A 128 -9.65 8.36 -5.29
N ALA A 129 -8.39 7.94 -5.24
CA ALA A 129 -7.67 7.68 -3.99
C ALA A 129 -7.62 8.93 -3.09
N ILE A 130 -7.33 10.11 -3.65
CA ILE A 130 -7.34 11.40 -2.93
C ILE A 130 -8.73 11.76 -2.42
N ASN A 131 -9.78 11.54 -3.21
CA ASN A 131 -11.15 11.81 -2.77
C ASN A 131 -11.59 10.91 -1.61
N LEU A 132 -11.15 9.65 -1.61
CA LEU A 132 -11.40 8.69 -0.52
C LEU A 132 -10.53 8.98 0.71
N LYS A 133 -9.29 9.41 0.50
CA LYS A 133 -8.32 9.75 1.56
C LYS A 133 -7.61 11.09 1.26
N PRO A 134 -8.19 12.23 1.70
CA PRO A 134 -7.65 13.56 1.39
C PRO A 134 -6.29 13.89 2.01
N ASP A 135 -5.84 13.15 3.02
CA ASP A 135 -4.53 13.28 3.66
C ASP A 135 -3.46 12.35 3.04
N PHE A 136 -3.76 11.71 1.92
CA PHE A 136 -2.86 10.74 1.28
C PHE A 136 -1.77 11.43 0.45
N TRP A 137 -0.75 11.96 1.11
CA TRP A 137 0.34 12.71 0.48
C TRP A 137 1.01 11.98 -0.70
N SER A 138 1.17 10.64 -0.62
CA SER A 138 1.77 9.84 -1.69
C SER A 138 0.94 9.86 -2.97
N ALA A 139 -0.40 9.90 -2.86
CA ALA A 139 -1.28 9.97 -4.03
C ALA A 139 -1.17 11.34 -4.72
N TYR A 140 -1.09 12.44 -3.96
CA TYR A 140 -0.79 13.75 -4.52
C TYR A 140 0.57 13.77 -5.23
N ARG A 141 1.62 13.23 -4.61
CA ARG A 141 2.95 13.16 -5.22
C ARG A 141 2.92 12.42 -6.57
N HIS A 142 2.28 11.26 -6.63
CA HIS A 142 2.20 10.48 -7.88
C HIS A 142 1.29 11.13 -8.92
N ARG A 143 0.22 11.82 -8.51
CA ARG A 143 -0.63 12.55 -9.47
C ARG A 143 0.09 13.77 -10.03
N GLY A 144 0.95 14.41 -9.23
CA GLY A 144 1.87 15.43 -9.71
C GLY A 144 2.84 14.91 -10.78
N ILE A 145 3.41 13.71 -10.58
CA ILE A 145 4.24 13.04 -11.60
C ILE A 145 3.42 12.77 -12.86
N ALA A 146 2.22 12.22 -12.72
CA ALA A 146 1.35 11.92 -13.86
C ALA A 146 0.98 13.18 -14.66
N TYR A 147 0.65 14.29 -13.98
CA TYR A 147 0.41 15.57 -14.65
C TYR A 147 1.64 16.11 -15.39
N HIS A 148 2.84 15.97 -14.81
CA HIS A 148 4.07 16.36 -15.50
C HIS A 148 4.30 15.54 -16.78
N LEU A 149 4.02 14.23 -16.74
CA LEU A 149 4.17 13.34 -17.92
C LEU A 149 3.26 13.73 -19.09
N ILE A 150 2.09 14.33 -18.82
CA ILE A 150 1.18 14.84 -19.86
C ILE A 150 1.39 16.34 -20.16
N GLY A 151 2.37 16.99 -19.53
CA GLY A 151 2.71 18.40 -19.75
C GLY A 151 1.84 19.41 -18.99
N ASP A 152 0.98 18.99 -18.06
CA ASP A 152 0.24 19.91 -17.19
C ASP A 152 1.10 20.34 -15.99
N GLU A 153 2.05 21.24 -16.25
CA GLU A 153 2.96 21.76 -15.24
C GLU A 153 2.24 22.50 -14.10
N LYS A 154 1.08 23.09 -14.38
CA LYS A 154 0.30 23.82 -13.38
C LYS A 154 -0.32 22.86 -12.37
N ALA A 155 -0.96 21.80 -12.84
CA ALA A 155 -1.55 20.77 -11.98
C ALA A 155 -0.46 19.99 -11.23
N SER A 156 0.63 19.65 -11.93
CA SER A 156 1.83 19.03 -11.35
C SER A 156 2.37 19.82 -10.15
N TYR A 157 2.67 21.11 -10.34
CA TYR A 157 3.19 21.98 -9.29
C TYR A 157 2.24 22.06 -8.08
N LYS A 158 0.92 22.19 -8.34
CA LYS A 158 -0.09 22.24 -7.28
C LYS A 158 -0.07 20.98 -6.41
N ASP A 159 -0.02 19.80 -7.03
CA ASP A 159 -0.03 18.53 -6.32
C ASP A 159 1.27 18.31 -5.53
N TYR A 160 2.44 18.68 -6.08
CA TYR A 160 3.70 18.61 -5.34
C TYR A 160 3.74 19.51 -4.11
N ILE A 161 3.25 20.73 -4.21
CA ILE A 161 3.16 21.65 -3.06
C ILE A 161 2.20 21.08 -2.01
N THR A 162 1.08 20.50 -2.45
CA THR A 162 0.10 19.87 -1.56
C THR A 162 0.73 18.69 -0.81
N ALA A 163 1.39 17.76 -1.51
CA ALA A 163 2.08 16.61 -0.92
C ALA A 163 3.15 17.05 0.10
N LYS A 164 4.00 18.03 -0.26
CA LYS A 164 5.06 18.55 0.62
C LYS A 164 4.53 19.21 1.88
N ASN A 165 3.37 19.86 1.81
CA ASN A 165 2.74 20.50 2.97
C ASN A 165 2.13 19.47 3.93
N MET A 166 1.72 18.30 3.42
CA MET A 166 1.21 17.18 4.23
C MET A 166 2.33 16.33 4.83
N GLU A 167 3.47 16.18 4.13
CA GLU A 167 4.64 15.42 4.59
C GLU A 167 5.29 16.04 5.82
N LYS A 168 5.27 17.38 5.93
CA LYS A 168 5.73 18.06 7.13
C LYS A 168 4.70 17.83 8.25
N PRO A 169 5.12 17.49 9.49
CA PRO A 169 4.19 17.50 10.60
C PRO A 169 3.58 18.90 10.66
N VAL A 170 2.24 18.96 10.61
CA VAL A 170 1.50 20.20 10.83
C VAL A 170 2.06 20.77 12.13
N ARG A 171 2.80 21.88 12.06
CA ARG A 171 3.28 22.55 13.28
C ARG A 171 2.03 22.80 14.13
N SER A 172 1.98 22.11 15.27
CA SER A 172 0.96 22.29 16.29
C SER A 172 0.81 23.79 16.54
N LYS A 173 -0.41 24.32 16.40
CA LYS A 173 -0.75 25.72 16.70
C LYS A 173 -0.76 26.01 18.21
N PHE A 174 0.18 25.45 18.96
CA PHE A 174 0.30 25.64 20.39
C PHE A 174 1.76 25.81 20.76
N ASP A 175 2.32 26.95 20.36
CA ASP A 175 3.54 27.51 20.94
C ASP A 175 3.39 29.05 20.87
N ASP A 176 2.55 29.58 21.77
CA ASP A 176 2.55 30.99 22.22
C ASP A 176 2.70 31.00 23.75
#